data_AF-A0A2H6FS71-F1
#
_entry.id   AF-A0A2H6FS71-F1
#
_cell.length_a   1.000
_cell.length_b   1.000
_cell.length_c   1.000
_cell.angle_alpha   90.00
_cell.angle_beta   90.00
_cell.angle_gamma   90.00
#
_symmetry.space_group_name_H-M   'P 1'
#
loop_
_entity.id
_entity.type
_entity.pdbx_description
1 polymer ?
#
loop_
_entity_poly.entity_id
_entity_poly.type
_entity_poly.pdbx_seq_one_letter_code
_entity_poly.pdbx_strand_id
1 'polypeptide(L)'
;MKKKLPQTFPGYVIHGLLFIGLISAFAFRAIIVFERLEPSWVRPAWYTGVVGYIGFFLYRYAITRKRKRVIREYDLIEKVRADSGFSEDDREAITFLLSSIKKSREDINYLVIFLLSVLAVAADLLFVLFK
;
A
#
# COMPACT_ATOMS: atom_id res chain seq x y z
N MET A 1 1.72 -14.54 30.86
CA MET A 1 2.84 -14.16 29.96
C MET A 1 2.47 -12.88 29.23
N LYS A 2 3.31 -11.83 29.26
CA LYS A 2 3.07 -10.59 28.50
C LYS A 2 3.04 -10.90 27.00
N LYS A 3 1.97 -10.51 26.30
CA LYS A 3 1.89 -10.63 24.84
C LYS A 3 2.87 -9.62 24.24
N LYS A 4 3.84 -10.08 23.42
CA LYS A 4 4.81 -9.17 22.77
C LYS A 4 4.10 -8.34 21.71
N LEU A 5 4.10 -7.01 21.88
CA LEU A 5 3.60 -6.10 20.87
C LEU A 5 4.50 -6.09 19.63
N PRO A 6 3.90 -6.18 18.43
CA PRO A 6 4.66 -5.99 17.20
C PRO A 6 5.11 -4.53 17.07
N GLN A 7 6.38 -4.32 16.71
CA GLN A 7 6.89 -2.98 16.42
C GLN A 7 6.48 -2.52 15.02
N THR A 8 6.22 -1.22 14.87
CA THR A 8 6.02 -0.59 13.55
C THR A 8 7.34 -0.53 12.80
N PHE A 9 7.30 -0.65 11.46
CA PHE A 9 8.51 -0.48 10.65
C PHE A 9 9.05 0.95 10.75
N PRO A 10 10.37 1.14 10.57
CA PRO A 10 10.99 2.47 10.51
C PRO A 10 10.45 3.32 9.36
N GLY A 11 10.47 4.64 9.52
CA GLY A 11 9.93 5.59 8.53
C GLY A 11 10.55 5.44 7.14
N TYR A 12 11.87 5.22 7.04
CA TYR A 12 12.55 5.05 5.75
C TYR A 12 12.05 3.82 4.97
N VAL A 13 11.67 2.73 5.66
CA VAL A 13 11.10 1.53 5.03
C VAL A 13 9.72 1.85 4.44
N ILE A 14 8.91 2.61 5.19
CA ILE A 14 7.57 3.03 4.76
C ILE A 14 7.68 3.90 3.50
N HIS A 15 8.57 4.90 3.51
CA HIS A 15 8.76 5.80 2.38
C HIS A 15 9.40 5.12 1.16
N GLY A 16 10.37 4.22 1.37
CA GLY A 16 10.98 3.46 0.28
C GLY A 16 9.98 2.54 -0.42
N LEU A 17 9.13 1.84 0.34
CA LEU A 17 8.11 0.97 -0.23
C LEU A 17 6.98 1.76 -0.89
N LEU A 18 6.60 2.93 -0.35
CA LEU A 18 5.73 3.87 -1.04
C LEU A 18 6.31 4.24 -2.40
N PHE A 19 7.58 4.66 -2.45
CA PHE A 19 8.23 5.05 -3.69
C PHE A 19 8.28 3.92 -4.72
N ILE A 20 8.58 2.69 -4.28
CA ILE A 20 8.52 1.50 -5.14
C ILE A 20 7.11 1.30 -5.71
N GLY A 21 6.08 1.41 -4.86
CA GLY A 21 4.68 1.34 -5.31
C GLY A 21 4.34 2.39 -6.37
N LEU A 22 4.80 3.63 -6.19
CA LEU A 22 4.56 4.72 -7.13
C LEU A 22 5.29 4.49 -8.47
N ILE A 23 6.54 4.06 -8.44
CA ILE A 23 7.30 3.71 -9.66
C ILE A 23 6.58 2.60 -10.42
N SER A 24 6.15 1.55 -9.72
CA SER A 24 5.45 0.45 -10.37
C SER A 24 4.11 0.87 -10.95
N ALA A 25 3.35 1.68 -10.23
CA ALA A 25 2.10 2.25 -10.73
C ALA A 25 2.33 3.04 -12.02
N PHE A 26 3.32 3.93 -12.01
CA PHE A 26 3.71 4.69 -13.20
C PHE A 26 4.13 3.77 -14.35
N ALA A 27 5.01 2.79 -14.10
CA ALA A 27 5.53 1.89 -15.12
C ALA A 27 4.40 1.13 -15.85
N PHE A 28 3.41 0.61 -15.12
CA PHE A 28 2.26 -0.06 -15.75
C PHE A 28 1.41 0.87 -16.63
N ARG A 29 1.26 2.14 -16.23
CA ARG A 29 0.49 3.11 -17.03
C ARG A 29 1.28 3.60 -18.23
N ALA A 30 2.61 3.72 -18.10
CA ALA A 30 3.50 4.08 -19.19
C ALA A 30 3.53 3.04 -20.32
N ILE A 31 3.21 1.76 -20.06
CA ILE A 31 3.12 0.71 -21.09
C ILE A 31 2.21 1.13 -22.25
N ILE A 32 1.06 1.74 -21.95
CA ILE A 32 0.09 2.23 -22.96
C ILE A 32 0.75 3.22 -23.92
N VAL A 33 1.58 4.12 -23.38
CA VAL A 33 2.32 5.11 -24.18
C VAL A 33 3.46 4.45 -24.95
N PHE A 34 4.22 3.57 -24.30
CA PHE A 34 5.35 2.88 -24.94
C PHE A 34 4.91 1.95 -26.07
N GLU A 35 3.75 1.29 -25.96
CA GLU A 35 3.20 0.47 -27.03
C GLU A 35 3.01 1.25 -28.34
N ARG A 36 2.73 2.55 -28.25
CA ARG A 36 2.52 3.44 -29.41
C ARG A 36 3.80 4.12 -29.88
N LEU A 37 4.64 4.60 -28.97
CA LEU A 37 5.80 5.45 -29.31
C LEU A 37 7.10 4.66 -29.48
N GLU A 38 7.42 3.78 -28.53
CA GLU A 38 8.67 3.01 -28.53
C GLU A 38 8.44 1.62 -27.89
N PRO A 39 7.96 0.63 -28.68
CA PRO A 39 7.55 -0.68 -28.15
C PRO A 39 8.66 -1.45 -27.42
N SER A 40 9.93 -1.12 -27.66
CA SER A 40 11.09 -1.69 -26.95
C SER A 40 11.04 -1.45 -25.44
N TRP A 41 10.40 -0.36 -24.98
CA TRP A 41 10.27 -0.02 -23.56
C TRP A 41 9.14 -0.77 -22.83
N VAL A 42 8.24 -1.44 -23.55
CA VAL A 42 7.12 -2.17 -22.96
C VAL A 42 7.61 -3.24 -21.97
N ARG A 43 8.60 -4.05 -22.36
CA ARG A 43 9.14 -5.11 -21.49
C ARG A 43 9.87 -4.56 -20.26
N PRO A 44 10.83 -3.60 -20.39
CA PRO A 44 11.42 -2.95 -19.23
C PRO A 44 10.38 -2.37 -18.26
N ALA A 45 9.40 -1.61 -18.77
CA ALA A 45 8.34 -1.03 -17.95
C ALA A 45 7.50 -2.11 -17.24
N TRP A 46 7.17 -3.19 -17.94
CA TRP A 46 6.46 -4.32 -17.36
C TRP A 46 7.25 -5.00 -16.22
N TYR A 47 8.53 -5.32 -16.43
CA TYR A 47 9.35 -5.94 -15.39
C TYR A 47 9.49 -5.02 -14.16
N THR A 48 9.73 -3.73 -14.38
CA THR A 48 9.78 -2.72 -13.29
C THR A 48 8.46 -2.64 -12.54
N GLY A 49 7.35 -2.62 -13.27
CA GLY A 49 5.99 -2.65 -12.71
C GLY A 49 5.77 -3.87 -11.82
N VAL A 50 5.98 -5.07 -12.37
CA VAL A 50 5.71 -6.34 -11.69
C VAL A 50 6.58 -6.52 -10.46
N VAL A 51 7.90 -6.37 -10.60
CA VAL A 51 8.85 -6.62 -9.51
C VAL A 51 8.59 -5.66 -8.34
N GLY A 52 8.40 -4.37 -8.62
CA GLY A 52 8.13 -3.42 -7.55
C GLY A 52 6.76 -3.66 -6.89
N TYR A 53 5.73 -4.05 -7.64
CA TYR A 53 4.44 -4.44 -7.05
C TYR A 53 4.51 -5.69 -6.19
N ILE A 54 5.32 -6.70 -6.56
CA ILE A 54 5.52 -7.89 -5.71
C ILE A 54 6.02 -7.45 -4.32
N GLY A 55 7.08 -6.66 -4.27
CA GLY A 55 7.64 -6.18 -3.01
C GLY A 55 6.68 -5.27 -2.24
N PHE A 56 6.06 -4.32 -2.94
CA PHE A 56 5.11 -3.38 -2.34
C PHE A 56 3.90 -4.11 -1.73
N PHE A 57 3.23 -4.98 -2.49
CA PHE A 57 2.05 -5.68 -1.99
C PHE A 57 2.37 -6.71 -0.92
N LEU A 58 3.55 -7.35 -0.97
CA LEU A 58 3.99 -8.23 0.12
C LEU A 58 4.11 -7.46 1.44
N TYR A 59 4.70 -6.27 1.41
CA TYR A 59 4.76 -5.39 2.59
C TYR A 59 3.37 -4.99 3.09
N ARG A 60 2.49 -4.56 2.18
CA ARG A 60 1.10 -4.16 2.50
C ARG A 60 0.33 -5.33 3.13
N TYR A 61 0.54 -6.54 2.60
CA TYR A 61 -0.02 -7.76 3.14
C TYR A 61 0.49 -8.06 4.55
N ALA A 62 1.80 -7.99 4.76
CA ALA A 62 2.42 -8.25 6.07
C ALA A 62 1.92 -7.29 7.15
N ILE A 63 1.83 -5.98 6.85
CA ILE A 63 1.30 -4.98 7.79
C ILE A 63 -0.18 -5.24 8.10
N THR A 64 -0.99 -5.49 7.08
CA THR A 64 -2.43 -5.74 7.26
C THR A 64 -2.66 -6.99 8.12
N ARG A 65 -1.88 -8.05 7.88
CA ARG A 65 -1.91 -9.28 8.70
C ARG A 65 -1.51 -9.01 10.14
N LYS A 66 -0.47 -8.21 10.40
CA LYS A 66 -0.07 -7.81 11.75
C LYS A 66 -1.19 -7.07 12.48
N ARG A 67 -1.82 -6.07 11.83
CA ARG A 67 -2.97 -5.32 12.40
C ARG A 67 -4.14 -6.26 12.75
N LYS A 68 -4.55 -7.11 11.81
CA LYS A 68 -5.64 -8.09 12.03
C LYS A 68 -5.33 -9.07 13.16
N ARG A 69 -4.08 -9.52 13.26
CA ARG A 69 -3.62 -10.41 14.33
C ARG A 69 -3.75 -9.74 15.70
N VAL A 70 -3.30 -8.50 15.86
CA VAL A 70 -3.39 -7.75 17.12
C VAL A 70 -4.85 -7.57 17.55
N ILE A 71 -5.74 -7.21 16.63
CA ILE A 71 -7.17 -7.07 16.93
C ILE A 71 -7.76 -8.37 17.52
N ARG A 72 -7.40 -9.51 16.92
CA ARG A 72 -7.87 -10.83 17.36
C ARG A 72 -7.21 -11.30 18.65
N GLU A 73 -5.89 -11.16 18.79
CA GLU A 73 -5.18 -11.66 19.97
C GLU A 73 -5.54 -10.92 21.25
N TYR A 74 -6.02 -9.69 21.16
CA TYR A 74 -6.43 -8.87 22.29
C TYR A 74 -7.95 -8.76 22.43
N ASP A 75 -8.71 -9.43 21.56
CA ASP A 75 -10.19 -9.39 21.50
C ASP A 75 -10.75 -7.96 21.55
N LEU A 76 -10.04 -7.02 20.90
CA LEU A 76 -10.29 -5.58 21.09
C LEU A 76 -11.71 -5.17 20.70
N ILE A 77 -12.27 -5.78 19.66
CA ILE A 77 -13.63 -5.49 19.20
C ILE A 77 -14.65 -5.92 20.26
N GLU A 78 -14.50 -7.11 20.83
CA GLU A 78 -15.42 -7.58 21.85
C GLU A 78 -15.29 -6.77 23.14
N LYS A 79 -14.07 -6.35 23.49
CA LYS A 79 -13.85 -5.49 24.66
C LYS A 79 -14.52 -4.13 24.53
N VAL A 80 -14.46 -3.52 23.34
CA VAL A 80 -15.19 -2.29 23.02
C VAL A 80 -16.70 -2.51 23.13
N ARG A 81 -17.23 -3.62 22.58
CA ARG A 81 -18.67 -3.91 22.57
C ARG A 81 -19.23 -4.19 23.96
N ALA A 82 -18.47 -4.88 24.79
CA ALA A 82 -18.89 -5.25 26.15
C ALA A 82 -18.74 -4.10 27.16
N ASP A 83 -18.25 -2.93 26.73
CA ASP A 83 -17.84 -1.82 27.61
C ASP A 83 -16.90 -2.28 28.74
N SER A 84 -16.13 -3.33 28.46
CA SER A 84 -15.11 -3.84 29.35
C SER A 84 -13.90 -2.93 29.23
N GLY A 85 -13.53 -2.25 30.32
CA GLY A 85 -12.39 -1.33 30.32
C GLY A 85 -11.10 -1.97 29.78
N PHE A 86 -10.21 -1.14 29.23
CA PHE A 86 -8.95 -1.59 28.65
C PHE A 86 -7.82 -1.70 29.69
N SER A 87 -7.17 -2.86 29.70
CA SER A 87 -5.91 -3.05 30.42
C SER A 87 -4.77 -2.23 29.79
N GLU A 88 -3.63 -2.12 30.47
CA GLU A 88 -2.44 -1.45 29.91
C GLU A 88 -2.00 -2.10 28.59
N ASP A 89 -1.93 -3.44 28.55
CA ASP A 89 -1.60 -4.23 27.36
C ASP A 89 -2.57 -3.93 26.19
N ASP A 90 -3.87 -3.75 26.47
CA ASP A 90 -4.86 -3.38 25.45
C ASP A 90 -4.64 -1.95 24.92
N ARG A 91 -4.32 -1.00 25.81
CA ARG A 91 -4.04 0.40 25.45
C ARG A 91 -2.80 0.50 24.57
N GLU A 92 -1.76 -0.29 24.85
CA GLU A 92 -0.59 -0.38 23.99
C GLU A 92 -0.93 -0.97 22.61
N ALA A 93 -1.77 -2.02 22.56
CA ALA A 93 -2.22 -2.64 21.30
C ALA A 93 -3.04 -1.67 20.44
N ILE A 94 -3.96 -0.94 21.05
CA ILE A 94 -4.75 0.11 20.40
C ILE A 94 -3.82 1.21 19.88
N THR A 95 -2.87 1.67 20.70
CA THR A 95 -1.89 2.69 20.31
C THR A 95 -1.06 2.24 19.10
N PHE A 96 -0.60 0.99 19.09
CA PHE A 96 0.07 0.40 17.94
C PHE A 96 -0.82 0.43 16.68
N LEU A 97 -2.07 -0.02 16.79
CA LEU A 97 -3.00 -0.06 15.65
C LEU A 97 -3.22 1.33 15.06
N LEU A 98 -3.59 2.31 15.89
CA LEU A 98 -3.86 3.69 15.49
C LEU A 98 -2.60 4.35 14.90
N SER A 99 -1.44 4.18 15.54
CA SER A 99 -0.17 4.68 15.03
C SER A 99 0.19 4.04 13.68
N SER A 100 -0.03 2.73 13.54
CA SER A 100 0.25 2.04 12.28
C SER A 100 -0.65 2.51 11.15
N ILE A 101 -1.93 2.81 11.42
CA ILE A 101 -2.88 3.34 10.44
C ILE A 101 -2.45 4.76 10.03
N LYS A 102 -2.21 5.64 11.01
CA LYS A 102 -1.79 7.03 10.78
C LYS A 102 -0.49 7.15 9.99
N LYS A 103 0.49 6.28 10.23
CA LYS A 103 1.78 6.27 9.51
C LYS A 103 1.66 5.72 8.08
N SER A 104 0.61 4.97 7.79
CA SER A 104 0.43 4.31 6.50
C SER A 104 0.10 5.34 5.42
N ARG A 105 0.88 5.38 4.34
CA ARG A 105 0.66 6.27 3.18
C ARG A 105 -0.16 5.58 2.08
N GLU A 106 -1.23 4.90 2.49
CA GLU A 106 -2.07 4.11 1.58
C GLU A 106 -2.96 5.01 0.74
N ASP A 107 -3.50 6.04 1.37
CA ASP A 107 -4.28 7.12 0.77
C ASP A 107 -3.56 7.77 -0.42
N ILE A 108 -2.29 8.14 -0.23
CA ILE A 108 -1.47 8.74 -1.29
C ILE A 108 -1.26 7.75 -2.44
N ASN A 109 -0.97 6.48 -2.13
CA ASN A 109 -0.85 5.45 -3.16
C ASN A 109 -2.14 5.32 -3.98
N TYR A 110 -3.29 5.28 -3.33
CA TYR A 110 -4.58 5.16 -4.00
C TYR A 110 -4.86 6.38 -4.89
N LEU A 111 -4.61 7.58 -4.38
CA LEU A 111 -4.79 8.81 -5.15
C LEU A 111 -3.87 8.86 -6.38
N VAL A 112 -2.58 8.54 -6.22
CA VAL A 112 -1.64 8.57 -7.35
C VAL A 112 -1.98 7.50 -8.39
N ILE A 113 -2.30 6.27 -7.96
CA ILE A 113 -2.73 5.22 -8.89
C ILE A 113 -3.98 5.66 -9.65
N PHE A 114 -4.96 6.25 -8.97
CA PHE A 114 -6.17 6.76 -9.59
C PHE A 114 -5.84 7.82 -10.65
N LEU A 115 -5.09 8.87 -10.29
CA LEU A 115 -4.71 9.94 -11.21
C LEU A 115 -3.92 9.44 -12.41
N LEU A 116 -2.91 8.59 -12.19
CA LEU A 116 -2.12 7.99 -13.28
C LEU A 116 -3.01 7.14 -14.20
N SER A 117 -3.99 6.43 -13.66
CA SER A 117 -4.92 5.62 -14.46
C SER A 117 -5.80 6.49 -15.34
N VAL A 118 -6.34 7.60 -14.80
CA VAL A 118 -7.10 8.58 -15.58
C VAL A 118 -6.24 9.16 -16.71
N LEU A 119 -5.00 9.57 -16.40
CA LEU A 119 -4.07 10.10 -17.39
C LEU A 119 -3.71 9.09 -18.47
N ALA A 120 -3.52 7.82 -18.11
CA ALA A 120 -3.18 6.77 -19.05
C ALA A 120 -4.33 6.47 -20.03
N VAL A 121 -5.56 6.42 -19.52
CA VAL A 121 -6.75 6.28 -20.36
C VAL A 121 -6.93 7.49 -21.27
N ALA A 122 -6.75 8.71 -20.75
CA ALA A 122 -6.80 9.92 -21.57
C ALA A 122 -5.74 9.89 -22.68
N ALA A 123 -4.50 9.50 -22.36
CA ALA A 123 -3.43 9.37 -23.34
C ALA A 123 -3.76 8.34 -24.44
N ASP A 124 -4.30 7.17 -24.07
CA ASP A 124 -4.73 6.16 -25.05
C ASP A 124 -5.83 6.69 -25.98
N LEU A 125 -6.86 7.34 -25.40
CA LEU A 125 -7.93 7.95 -26.18
C LEU A 125 -7.41 9.03 -27.14
N LEU A 126 -6.46 9.87 -26.70
CA LEU A 126 -5.81 10.84 -27.58
C LEU A 126 -5.06 10.13 -28.72
N PHE A 127 -4.35 9.04 -28.45
CA PHE A 127 -3.70 8.21 -29.49
C PHE A 127 -4.68 7.46 -30.40
N VAL A 128 -5.94 7.32 -30.04
CA VAL A 128 -6.99 6.77 -30.90
C VAL A 128 -7.66 7.86 -31.73
N LEU A 129 -7.87 9.05 -31.15
CA LEU A 129 -8.56 10.16 -31.81
C LEU A 129 -7.68 10.96 -32.77
N PHE A 130 -6.39 11.10 -32.47
CA PHE A 130 -5.43 11.88 -33.27
C PHE A 130 -4.52 11.00 -34.15
N LYS A 131 -4.90 9.74 -34.37
CA LYS A 131 -4.16 8.75 -35.16
C LYS A 131 -5.03 8.23 -36.30
#